data_AF-A0A538M2G9-F1
#
_entry.id   AF-A0A538M2G9-F1
#
_cell.length_a   1.000
_cell.length_b   1.000
_cell.length_c   1.000
_cell.angle_alpha   90.00
_cell.angle_beta   90.00
_cell.angle_gamma   90.00
#
_symmetry.space_group_name_H-M   'P 1'
#
loop_
_entity.id
_entity.type
_entity.pdbx_description
1 polymer ?
#
loop_
_entity_poly.entity_id
_entity_poly.type
_entity_poly.pdbx_seq_one_letter_code
_entity_poly.pdbx_strand_id
1 'polypeptide(L)'
;MYIAHVFLLPILIGTLLTVHLALVAVRHHTQFRGRRKTEQKVVGIPAFPGQAPRSLGLAFAVAAVLFLLGGLVQINPVWLWGPFHVGDATNGAQPDWYLGWLIGALRLVPSFDVTIGNYTLVPNPFWGGALFPLAVFGLLFAWPWLERRFTGDQAFHNLLDRPRDAPWRTAVGVAFFTWVFVVFLAGASDRVFIFLGISYGAQIWVYRVAFFVLPPLVLVLTHRICLELQGVEKLKRRRREAEAGPA
;
A
#
# COMPACT_ATOMS: atom_id res chain seq x y z
N MET A 1 20.54 -12.17 -13.44
CA MET A 1 19.91 -10.91 -12.96
C MET A 1 20.05 -9.74 -13.92
N TYR A 2 21.24 -9.44 -14.47
CA TYR A 2 21.45 -8.25 -15.33
C TYR A 2 20.47 -8.13 -16.52
N ILE A 3 20.36 -9.14 -17.38
CA ILE A 3 19.45 -9.13 -18.55
C ILE A 3 18.00 -8.93 -18.12
N ALA A 4 17.57 -9.64 -17.06
CA ALA A 4 16.21 -9.51 -16.55
C ALA A 4 15.92 -8.09 -16.05
N HIS A 5 16.87 -7.49 -15.33
CA HIS A 5 16.69 -6.18 -14.69
C HIS A 5 16.83 -5.00 -15.65
N VAL A 6 17.74 -5.08 -16.64
CA VAL A 6 17.99 -3.98 -17.57
C VAL A 6 17.09 -4.03 -18.80
N PHE A 7 16.69 -5.23 -19.23
CA PHE A 7 15.95 -5.40 -20.48
C PHE A 7 14.54 -5.95 -20.27
N LEU A 8 14.40 -7.17 -19.74
CA LEU A 8 13.10 -7.86 -19.71
C LEU A 8 12.06 -7.14 -18.83
N LEU A 9 12.42 -6.82 -17.59
CA LEU A 9 11.51 -6.16 -16.65
C LEU A 9 11.19 -4.71 -17.05
N PRO A 10 12.17 -3.86 -17.45
CA PRO A 10 11.86 -2.50 -17.88
C PRO A 10 10.97 -2.44 -19.12
N ILE A 11 11.19 -3.32 -20.10
CA ILE A 11 10.32 -3.39 -21.29
C ILE A 11 8.91 -3.80 -20.87
N LEU A 12 8.77 -4.85 -20.04
CA LEU A 12 7.46 -5.29 -19.56
C LEU A 12 6.72 -4.17 -18.81
N ILE A 13 7.40 -3.50 -17.87
CA ILE A 13 6.83 -2.37 -17.11
C ILE A 13 6.46 -1.23 -18.05
N GLY A 14 7.32 -0.89 -19.02
CA GLY A 14 7.06 0.14 -20.02
C GLY A 14 5.81 -0.18 -20.84
N THR A 15 5.68 -1.40 -21.35
CA THR A 15 4.49 -1.85 -22.09
C THR A 15 3.23 -1.79 -21.23
N LEU A 16 3.28 -2.32 -20.00
CA LEU A 16 2.13 -2.29 -19.09
C LEU A 16 1.74 -0.86 -18.71
N LEU A 17 2.71 0.03 -18.52
CA LEU A 17 2.47 1.44 -18.23
C LEU A 17 1.81 2.15 -19.43
N THR A 18 2.29 1.89 -20.65
CA THR A 18 1.65 2.42 -21.87
C THR A 18 0.20 1.95 -21.98
N VAL A 19 -0.05 0.65 -21.79
CA VAL A 19 -1.42 0.09 -21.81
C VAL A 19 -2.28 0.74 -20.71
N HIS A 20 -1.75 0.86 -19.50
CA HIS A 20 -2.45 1.49 -18.38
C HIS A 20 -2.84 2.94 -18.68
N LEU A 21 -1.90 3.76 -19.17
CA LEU A 21 -2.15 5.15 -19.53
C LEU A 21 -3.12 5.28 -20.71
N ALA A 22 -3.04 4.39 -21.70
CA ALA A 22 -3.98 4.35 -22.81
C ALA A 22 -5.40 4.03 -22.35
N LEU A 23 -5.57 3.07 -21.44
CA LEU A 23 -6.87 2.75 -20.84
C LEU A 23 -7.45 3.94 -20.08
N VAL A 24 -6.63 4.64 -19.29
CA VAL A 24 -7.05 5.84 -18.56
C VAL A 24 -7.44 6.97 -19.52
N ALA A 25 -6.69 7.16 -20.62
CA ALA A 25 -6.99 8.18 -21.62
C ALA A 25 -8.31 7.88 -22.37
N VAL A 26 -8.53 6.63 -22.78
CA VAL A 26 -9.72 6.20 -23.54
C VAL A 26 -10.97 6.14 -22.65
N ARG A 27 -10.83 5.75 -21.39
CA ARG A 27 -11.96 5.63 -20.44
C ARG A 27 -12.22 6.91 -19.64
N HIS A 28 -11.37 7.92 -19.81
CA HIS A 28 -11.31 9.14 -19.01
C HIS A 28 -11.07 8.89 -17.50
N HIS A 29 -10.63 9.94 -16.80
CA HIS A 29 -10.43 9.87 -15.36
C HIS A 29 -11.76 9.89 -14.60
N THR A 30 -11.86 9.04 -13.57
CA THR A 30 -12.90 9.13 -12.54
C THR A 30 -12.79 10.44 -11.75
N GLN A 31 -13.90 10.94 -11.22
CA GLN A 31 -13.93 12.23 -10.51
C GLN A 31 -14.78 12.17 -9.24
N PHE A 32 -14.44 12.95 -8.22
CA PHE A 32 -15.31 13.10 -7.06
C PHE A 32 -16.62 13.82 -7.42
N ARG A 33 -17.72 13.43 -6.75
CA ARG A 33 -19.02 14.10 -6.84
C ARG A 33 -18.88 15.61 -6.57
N GLY A 34 -19.57 16.42 -7.36
CA GLY A 34 -19.51 17.89 -7.25
C GLY A 34 -20.45 18.60 -8.23
N ARG A 35 -20.52 19.93 -8.13
CA ARG A 35 -21.43 20.75 -8.96
C ARG A 35 -21.14 20.53 -10.45
N ARG A 36 -22.17 20.18 -11.23
CA ARG A 36 -22.12 19.88 -12.69
C ARG A 36 -21.38 18.59 -13.09
N LYS A 37 -20.96 17.76 -12.13
CA LYS A 37 -20.32 16.46 -12.39
C LYS A 37 -21.35 15.35 -12.32
N THR A 38 -21.43 14.52 -13.36
CA THR A 38 -22.35 13.37 -13.43
C THR A 38 -21.60 12.12 -13.89
N GLU A 39 -22.23 10.95 -13.80
CA GLU A 39 -21.65 9.69 -14.27
C GLU A 39 -21.28 9.71 -15.76
N GLN A 40 -21.94 10.56 -16.55
CA GLN A 40 -21.76 10.64 -18.01
C GLN A 40 -20.93 11.84 -18.44
N LYS A 41 -20.53 12.72 -17.51
CA LYS A 41 -19.89 13.99 -17.83
C LYS A 41 -18.71 14.30 -16.93
N VAL A 42 -17.51 14.28 -17.51
CA VAL A 42 -16.27 14.72 -16.87
C VAL A 42 -16.16 16.24 -16.91
N VAL A 43 -15.85 16.86 -15.77
CA VAL A 43 -15.59 18.31 -15.69
C VAL A 43 -14.16 18.52 -15.21
N GLY A 44 -13.33 19.14 -16.05
CA GLY A 44 -11.92 19.36 -15.77
C GLY A 44 -11.32 20.49 -16.60
N ILE A 45 -10.01 20.69 -16.42
CA ILE A 45 -9.23 21.61 -17.24
C ILE A 45 -8.73 20.91 -18.51
N PRO A 46 -8.61 21.62 -19.64
CA PRO A 46 -8.10 21.02 -20.86
C PRO A 46 -6.65 20.55 -20.67
N ALA A 47 -6.28 19.49 -21.41
CA ALA A 47 -4.94 18.91 -21.37
C ALA A 47 -3.86 19.97 -21.61
N PHE A 48 -4.10 20.84 -22.59
CA PHE A 48 -3.29 22.02 -22.87
C PHE A 48 -4.22 23.23 -23.12
N PRO A 49 -3.89 24.43 -22.63
CA PRO A 49 -2.70 24.81 -21.84
C PRO A 49 -2.85 24.58 -20.32
N GLY A 50 -3.93 23.96 -19.86
CA GLY A 50 -4.23 23.85 -18.42
C GLY A 50 -3.39 22.81 -17.67
N GLN A 51 -3.58 21.53 -17.99
CA GLN A 51 -3.03 20.42 -17.20
C GLN A 51 -1.53 20.17 -17.44
N ALA A 52 -1.06 20.33 -18.68
CA ALA A 52 0.32 20.01 -19.06
C ALA A 52 1.37 20.85 -18.29
N PRO A 53 1.27 22.20 -18.20
CA PRO A 53 2.23 22.98 -17.42
C PRO A 53 2.25 22.61 -15.92
N ARG A 54 1.08 22.28 -15.34
CA ARG A 54 1.00 21.83 -13.93
C ARG A 54 1.69 20.49 -13.72
N SER A 55 1.50 19.56 -14.66
CA SER A 55 2.10 18.23 -14.61
C SER A 55 3.62 18.30 -14.81
N LEU A 56 4.10 19.15 -15.72
CA LEU A 56 5.53 19.42 -15.91
C LEU A 56 6.14 20.08 -14.67
N GLY A 57 5.47 21.07 -14.08
CA GLY A 57 5.91 21.70 -12.84
C GLY A 57 6.08 20.69 -11.69
N LEU A 58 5.11 19.79 -11.52
CA LEU A 58 5.22 18.69 -10.56
C LEU A 58 6.37 17.74 -10.90
N ALA A 59 6.55 17.38 -12.18
CA ALA A 59 7.64 16.51 -12.61
C ALA A 59 9.01 17.12 -12.32
N PHE A 60 9.21 18.41 -12.60
CA PHE A 60 10.46 19.12 -12.28
C PHE A 60 10.67 19.25 -10.77
N ALA A 61 9.61 19.48 -9.99
CA ALA A 61 9.72 19.51 -8.53
C ALA A 61 10.14 18.14 -7.96
N VAL A 62 9.53 17.05 -8.42
CA VAL A 62 9.92 15.68 -8.04
C VAL A 62 11.36 15.39 -8.48
N ALA A 63 11.74 15.75 -9.71
CA ALA A 63 13.11 15.58 -10.21
C ALA A 63 14.13 16.36 -9.39
N ALA A 64 13.81 17.60 -8.99
CA ALA A 64 14.66 18.41 -8.12
C ALA A 64 14.87 17.75 -6.75
N VAL A 65 13.80 17.24 -6.13
CA VAL A 65 13.91 16.52 -4.85
C VAL A 65 14.76 15.25 -5.01
N LEU A 66 14.55 14.46 -6.06
CA LEU A 66 15.34 13.25 -6.32
C LEU A 66 16.82 13.58 -6.60
N PHE A 67 17.09 14.64 -7.34
CA PHE A 67 18.44 15.12 -7.61
C PHE A 67 19.14 15.56 -6.31
N LEU A 68 18.45 16.35 -5.47
CA LEU A 68 18.97 16.78 -4.18
C LEU A 68 19.21 15.58 -3.25
N LEU A 69 18.28 14.63 -3.15
CA LEU A 69 18.49 13.42 -2.35
C LEU A 69 19.65 12.58 -2.88
N GLY A 70 19.79 12.44 -4.20
CA GLY A 70 20.88 11.69 -4.82
C GLY A 70 22.27 12.31 -4.60
N GLY A 71 22.34 13.64 -4.43
CA GLY A 71 23.59 14.35 -4.15
C GLY A 71 23.89 14.58 -2.67
N LEU A 72 22.86 14.80 -1.84
CA LEU A 72 23.00 15.21 -0.44
C LEU A 72 22.83 14.05 0.56
N VAL A 73 22.17 12.96 0.17
CA VAL A 73 21.87 11.83 1.06
C VAL A 73 22.50 10.56 0.51
N GLN A 74 23.37 9.96 1.29
CA GLN A 74 23.99 8.68 0.94
C GLN A 74 22.99 7.54 1.14
N ILE A 75 22.71 6.78 0.08
CA ILE A 75 21.70 5.69 0.09
C ILE A 75 22.35 4.32 0.25
N ASN A 76 23.15 3.87 -0.72
CA ASN A 76 23.77 2.54 -0.70
C ASN A 76 25.30 2.63 -0.87
N PRO A 77 26.05 2.74 0.25
CA PRO A 77 27.49 2.91 0.21
C PRO A 77 28.23 1.60 -0.03
N VAL A 78 28.12 1.05 -1.25
CA VAL A 78 28.61 -0.29 -1.60
C VAL A 78 30.10 -0.53 -1.33
N TRP A 79 30.90 0.54 -1.34
CA TRP A 79 32.32 0.50 -1.03
C TRP A 79 32.64 0.22 0.45
N LEU A 80 31.69 0.45 1.38
CA LEU A 80 31.87 0.13 2.80
C LEU A 80 31.69 -1.38 3.08
N TRP A 81 30.93 -2.08 2.24
CA TRP A 81 30.60 -3.51 2.44
C TRP A 81 31.62 -4.44 1.78
N GLY A 82 32.27 -3.99 0.70
CA GLY A 82 33.21 -4.79 -0.07
C GLY A 82 32.55 -5.84 -0.98
N PRO A 83 33.34 -6.68 -1.67
CA PRO A 83 32.84 -7.76 -2.49
C PRO A 83 32.11 -8.83 -1.66
N PHE A 84 31.13 -9.48 -2.28
CA PHE A 84 30.41 -10.60 -1.64
C PHE A 84 31.31 -11.84 -1.50
N HIS A 85 31.39 -12.38 -0.29
CA HIS A 85 32.03 -13.65 0.03
C HIS A 85 31.04 -14.57 0.76
N VAL A 86 31.02 -15.85 0.40
CA VAL A 86 29.99 -16.80 0.89
C VAL A 86 30.06 -17.05 2.40
N GLY A 87 31.24 -16.91 2.99
CA GLY A 87 31.47 -17.10 4.43
C GLY A 87 31.21 -15.86 5.29
N ASP A 88 30.96 -14.70 4.67
CA ASP A 88 30.89 -13.41 5.35
C ASP A 88 29.46 -12.85 5.30
N ALA A 89 29.03 -12.22 6.40
CA ALA A 89 27.75 -11.55 6.49
C ALA A 89 27.86 -10.26 7.28
N THR A 90 27.11 -9.24 6.86
CA THR A 90 26.98 -7.99 7.61
C THR A 90 25.91 -8.13 8.69
N ASN A 91 26.17 -7.52 9.85
CA ASN A 91 25.15 -7.43 10.90
C ASN A 91 24.02 -6.51 10.43
N GLY A 92 22.78 -6.99 10.53
CA GLY A 92 21.60 -6.23 10.13
C GLY A 92 21.38 -6.15 8.62
N ALA A 93 21.77 -7.19 7.86
CA ALA A 93 21.40 -7.32 6.46
C ALA A 93 19.87 -7.23 6.28
N GLN A 94 19.43 -6.13 5.66
CA GLN A 94 18.03 -5.82 5.38
C GLN A 94 17.92 -5.43 3.90
N PRO A 95 16.81 -5.78 3.22
CA PRO A 95 16.55 -5.29 1.88
C PRO A 95 16.12 -3.82 1.97
N ASP A 96 15.96 -3.22 0.80
CA ASP A 96 15.31 -1.92 0.69
C ASP A 96 13.92 -1.94 1.36
N TRP A 97 13.51 -0.77 1.86
CA TRP A 97 12.30 -0.61 2.66
C TRP A 97 11.03 -1.20 2.00
N TYR A 98 10.90 -1.15 0.67
CA TYR A 98 9.72 -1.70 -0.03
C TYR A 98 9.63 -3.24 0.04
N LEU A 99 10.69 -3.93 0.46
CA LEU A 99 10.73 -5.35 0.79
C LEU A 99 10.80 -5.62 2.30
N GLY A 100 10.72 -4.57 3.15
CA GLY A 100 10.81 -4.72 4.60
C GLY A 100 9.74 -5.65 5.19
N TRP A 101 8.54 -5.65 4.60
CA TRP A 101 7.47 -6.57 4.95
C TRP A 101 7.76 -8.03 4.60
N LEU A 102 8.60 -8.31 3.60
CA LEU A 102 9.01 -9.68 3.26
C LEU A 102 9.91 -10.26 4.35
N ILE A 103 10.92 -9.50 4.79
CA ILE A 103 11.76 -9.89 5.94
C ILE A 103 10.94 -9.96 7.22
N GLY A 104 10.05 -9.00 7.44
CA GLY A 104 9.16 -9.02 8.59
C GLY A 104 8.32 -10.29 8.64
N ALA A 105 7.76 -10.72 7.51
CA ALA A 105 6.98 -11.96 7.43
C ALA A 105 7.83 -13.18 7.80
N LEU A 106 9.05 -13.28 7.27
CA LEU A 106 9.99 -14.35 7.60
C LEU A 106 10.35 -14.40 9.09
N ARG A 107 10.38 -13.25 9.77
CA ARG A 107 10.68 -13.16 11.22
C ARG A 107 9.51 -13.54 12.11
N LEU A 108 8.29 -13.24 11.68
CA LEU A 108 7.10 -13.46 12.51
C LEU A 108 6.61 -14.91 12.46
N VAL A 109 6.90 -15.64 11.39
CA VAL A 109 6.55 -17.05 11.25
C VAL A 109 7.16 -17.88 12.40
N PRO A 110 6.38 -18.73 13.09
CA PRO A 110 6.92 -19.67 14.07
C PRO A 110 7.87 -20.69 13.44
N SER A 111 8.84 -21.20 14.20
CA SER A 111 9.81 -22.18 13.73
C SER A 111 9.16 -23.56 13.57
N PHE A 112 8.61 -23.82 12.39
CA PHE A 112 8.10 -25.14 12.00
C PHE A 112 8.31 -25.40 10.51
N ASP A 113 8.51 -26.67 10.18
CA ASP A 113 8.55 -27.19 8.82
C ASP A 113 7.39 -28.19 8.65
N VAL A 114 6.91 -28.36 7.41
CA VAL A 114 6.02 -29.48 7.08
C VAL A 114 6.86 -30.59 6.49
N THR A 115 6.93 -31.71 7.21
CA THR A 115 7.71 -32.89 6.83
C THR A 115 6.78 -34.07 6.54
N ILE A 116 7.21 -34.95 5.63
CA ILE A 116 6.60 -36.26 5.36
C ILE A 116 7.70 -37.31 5.49
N GLY A 117 7.63 -38.14 6.54
CA GLY A 117 8.71 -39.06 6.89
C GLY A 117 10.01 -38.28 7.18
N ASN A 118 11.07 -38.59 6.43
CA ASN A 118 12.39 -37.95 6.56
C ASN A 118 12.61 -36.79 5.58
N TYR A 119 11.58 -36.38 4.82
CA TYR A 119 11.69 -35.31 3.83
C TYR A 119 10.95 -34.05 4.28
N THR A 120 11.58 -32.89 4.12
CA THR A 120 10.92 -31.59 4.27
C THR A 120 10.15 -31.27 2.99
N LEU A 121 8.82 -31.21 3.08
CA LEU A 121 7.94 -30.86 1.97
C LEU A 121 7.83 -29.34 1.81
N VAL A 122 7.55 -28.64 2.92
CA VAL A 122 7.43 -27.17 2.93
C VAL A 122 8.36 -26.61 3.99
N PRO A 123 9.47 -25.97 3.60
CA PRO A 123 10.41 -25.40 4.54
C PRO A 123 9.87 -24.09 5.13
N ASN A 124 10.29 -23.76 6.34
CA ASN A 124 9.84 -22.59 7.09
C ASN A 124 9.82 -21.27 6.29
N PRO A 125 10.83 -20.93 5.46
CA PRO A 125 10.83 -19.68 4.69
C PRO A 125 9.67 -19.54 3.71
N PHE A 126 9.00 -20.64 3.31
CA PHE A 126 7.84 -20.59 2.42
C PHE A 126 6.71 -19.74 3.01
N TRP A 127 6.42 -19.89 4.30
CA TRP A 127 5.26 -19.24 4.94
C TRP A 127 5.36 -17.72 4.89
N GLY A 128 6.53 -17.17 5.23
CA GLY A 128 6.76 -15.73 5.23
C GLY A 128 7.19 -15.20 3.87
N GLY A 129 8.03 -15.94 3.16
CA GLY A 129 8.67 -15.50 1.92
C GLY A 129 7.82 -15.68 0.66
N ALA A 130 6.87 -16.61 0.66
CA ALA A 130 6.03 -16.90 -0.51
C ALA A 130 4.54 -16.82 -0.19
N LEU A 131 4.06 -17.53 0.85
CA LEU A 131 2.63 -17.60 1.15
C LEU A 131 2.06 -16.24 1.57
N PHE A 132 2.75 -15.50 2.44
CA PHE A 132 2.28 -14.18 2.88
C PHE A 132 2.17 -13.18 1.71
N PRO A 133 3.20 -12.96 0.86
CA PRO A 133 3.06 -12.17 -0.36
C PRO A 133 1.95 -12.66 -1.29
N LEU A 134 1.82 -13.97 -1.48
CA LEU A 134 0.78 -14.54 -2.33
C LEU A 134 -0.62 -14.21 -1.80
N ALA A 135 -0.82 -14.27 -0.48
CA ALA A 135 -2.08 -13.89 0.15
C ALA A 135 -2.37 -12.40 0.00
N VAL A 136 -1.36 -11.54 0.21
CA VAL A 136 -1.47 -10.07 0.04
C VAL A 136 -1.88 -9.72 -1.39
N PHE A 137 -1.15 -10.21 -2.39
CA PHE A 137 -1.46 -9.92 -3.80
C PHE A 137 -2.75 -10.59 -4.25
N GLY A 138 -3.00 -11.83 -3.81
CA GLY A 138 -4.24 -12.55 -4.07
C GLY A 138 -5.47 -11.77 -3.61
N LEU A 139 -5.43 -11.21 -2.39
CA LEU A 139 -6.52 -10.39 -1.88
C LEU A 139 -6.64 -9.05 -2.63
N LEU A 140 -5.53 -8.35 -2.90
CA LEU A 140 -5.54 -7.08 -3.61
C LEU A 140 -6.10 -7.21 -5.02
N PHE A 141 -5.68 -8.25 -5.76
CA PHE A 141 -6.22 -8.51 -7.08
C PHE A 141 -7.68 -8.95 -6.97
N ALA A 142 -8.03 -9.89 -6.09
CA ALA A 142 -9.41 -10.35 -5.95
C ALA A 142 -10.39 -9.27 -5.43
N TRP A 143 -9.90 -8.17 -4.82
CA TRP A 143 -10.71 -7.20 -4.10
C TRP A 143 -11.93 -6.68 -4.87
N PRO A 144 -11.82 -6.21 -6.14
CA PRO A 144 -12.99 -5.68 -6.86
C PRO A 144 -14.11 -6.72 -7.04
N TRP A 145 -13.75 -8.00 -7.22
CA TRP A 145 -14.72 -9.09 -7.37
C TRP A 145 -15.33 -9.49 -6.02
N LEU A 146 -14.51 -9.53 -4.96
CA LEU A 146 -14.99 -9.78 -3.60
C LEU A 146 -15.96 -8.70 -3.16
N GLU A 147 -15.58 -7.42 -3.30
CA GLU A 147 -16.44 -6.30 -2.94
C GLU A 147 -17.77 -6.35 -3.70
N ARG A 148 -17.71 -6.49 -5.03
CA ARG A 148 -18.91 -6.62 -5.89
C ARG A 148 -19.82 -7.79 -5.49
N ARG A 149 -19.25 -8.91 -5.03
CA ARG A 149 -20.01 -10.08 -4.59
C ARG A 149 -20.73 -9.86 -3.26
N PHE A 150 -20.11 -9.11 -2.34
CA PHE A 150 -20.67 -8.81 -1.02
C PHE A 150 -21.62 -7.62 -1.02
N THR A 151 -21.32 -6.57 -1.80
CA THR A 151 -22.19 -5.38 -1.90
C THR A 151 -23.34 -5.58 -2.88
N GLY A 152 -23.21 -6.50 -3.83
CA GLY A 152 -24.17 -6.67 -4.92
C GLY A 152 -24.12 -5.53 -5.95
N ASP A 153 -23.11 -4.67 -5.90
CA ASP A 153 -23.00 -3.50 -6.75
C ASP A 153 -22.49 -3.86 -8.15
N GLN A 154 -23.42 -3.93 -9.10
CA GLN A 154 -23.18 -4.27 -10.50
C GLN A 154 -23.27 -3.04 -11.42
N ALA A 155 -23.49 -1.85 -10.85
CA ALA A 155 -23.69 -0.64 -11.62
C ALA A 155 -22.36 -0.11 -12.19
N PHE A 156 -22.49 0.74 -13.21
CA PHE A 156 -21.33 1.39 -13.83
C PHE A 156 -21.06 2.72 -13.13
N HIS A 157 -19.88 2.85 -12.52
CA HIS A 157 -19.49 4.01 -11.71
C HIS A 157 -18.30 4.75 -12.29
N ASN A 158 -18.48 6.05 -12.54
CA ASN A 158 -17.44 7.00 -12.91
C ASN A 158 -17.22 8.08 -11.83
N LEU A 159 -18.18 8.25 -10.92
CA LEU A 159 -18.03 9.12 -9.76
C LEU A 159 -17.41 8.37 -8.58
N LEU A 160 -16.35 8.95 -8.02
CA LEU A 160 -15.66 8.41 -6.86
C LEU A 160 -16.47 8.65 -5.58
N ASP A 161 -16.60 7.61 -4.78
CA ASP A 161 -16.99 7.76 -3.38
C ASP A 161 -15.84 8.36 -2.58
N ARG A 162 -16.17 9.23 -1.62
CA ARG A 162 -15.19 9.60 -0.61
C ARG A 162 -14.97 8.40 0.30
N PRO A 163 -13.76 8.20 0.87
CA PRO A 163 -13.50 7.06 1.76
C PRO A 163 -14.52 6.96 2.91
N ARG A 164 -14.94 8.09 3.47
CA ARG A 164 -15.97 8.12 4.52
C ARG A 164 -17.36 7.67 4.06
N ASP A 165 -17.68 7.78 2.77
CA ASP A 165 -18.99 7.43 2.21
C ASP A 165 -19.13 5.92 1.96
N ALA A 166 -18.02 5.17 2.02
CA ALA A 166 -18.00 3.70 1.99
C ALA A 166 -17.29 3.14 3.25
N PRO A 167 -17.93 3.22 4.44
CA PRO A 167 -17.30 2.90 5.72
C PRO A 167 -16.67 1.51 5.77
N TRP A 168 -17.36 0.50 5.24
CA TRP A 168 -16.88 -0.88 5.23
C TRP A 168 -15.67 -1.08 4.32
N ARG A 169 -15.70 -0.57 3.08
CA ARG A 169 -14.56 -0.63 2.15
C ARG A 169 -13.34 0.05 2.77
N THR A 170 -13.52 1.24 3.34
CA THR A 170 -12.42 1.99 3.97
C THR A 170 -11.89 1.27 5.20
N ALA A 171 -12.76 0.74 6.06
CA ALA A 171 -12.34 -0.01 7.24
C ALA A 171 -11.54 -1.28 6.89
N VAL A 172 -11.99 -2.05 5.90
CA VAL A 172 -11.26 -3.24 5.44
C VAL A 172 -9.93 -2.86 4.80
N GLY A 173 -9.90 -1.81 3.97
CA GLY A 173 -8.67 -1.31 3.38
C GLY A 173 -7.64 -0.89 4.44
N VAL A 174 -8.04 -0.09 5.43
CA VAL A 174 -7.14 0.35 6.50
C VAL A 174 -6.69 -0.83 7.38
N ALA A 175 -7.59 -1.78 7.67
CA ALA A 175 -7.23 -2.99 8.43
C ALA A 175 -6.20 -3.85 7.67
N PHE A 176 -6.40 -4.04 6.36
CA PHE A 176 -5.46 -4.75 5.50
C PHE A 176 -4.09 -4.05 5.43
N PHE A 177 -4.06 -2.74 5.22
CA PHE A 177 -2.79 -2.01 5.23
C PHE A 177 -2.12 -2.04 6.60
N THR A 178 -2.89 -2.00 7.68
CA THR A 178 -2.38 -2.14 9.06
C THR A 178 -1.76 -3.52 9.25
N TRP A 179 -2.39 -4.58 8.75
CA TRP A 179 -1.88 -5.94 8.79
C TRP A 179 -0.52 -6.05 8.09
N VAL A 180 -0.39 -5.53 6.86
CA VAL A 180 0.89 -5.48 6.14
C VAL A 180 1.91 -4.58 6.83
N PHE A 181 1.47 -3.46 7.40
CA PHE A 181 2.35 -2.49 8.05
C PHE A 181 2.96 -3.00 9.35
N VAL A 182 2.21 -3.76 10.17
CA VAL A 182 2.76 -4.45 11.35
C VAL A 182 3.89 -5.38 10.95
N VAL A 183 3.70 -6.13 9.86
CA VAL A 183 4.74 -7.01 9.32
C VAL A 183 5.93 -6.20 8.81
N PHE A 184 5.71 -5.09 8.10
CA PHE A 184 6.78 -4.16 7.70
C PHE A 184 7.61 -3.68 8.90
N LEU A 185 6.96 -3.31 10.02
CA LEU A 185 7.67 -2.88 11.23
C LEU A 185 8.50 -3.99 11.86
N ALA A 186 8.03 -5.24 11.84
CA ALA A 186 8.83 -6.39 12.26
C ALA A 186 10.10 -6.59 11.40
N GLY A 187 10.06 -6.14 10.14
CA GLY A 187 11.25 -6.07 9.28
C GLY A 187 12.35 -5.15 9.84
N ALA A 188 11.99 -4.12 10.59
CA ALA A 188 12.91 -3.15 11.18
C ALA A 188 13.45 -3.53 12.56
N SER A 189 13.19 -4.75 13.05
CA SER A 189 13.51 -5.16 14.43
C SER A 189 14.96 -4.98 14.86
N ASP A 190 15.93 -5.13 13.95
CA ASP A 190 17.36 -4.91 14.28
C ASP A 190 17.65 -3.47 14.64
N ARG A 191 17.01 -2.53 13.93
CA ARG A 191 17.15 -1.10 14.20
C ARG A 191 16.49 -0.74 15.53
N VAL A 192 15.32 -1.31 15.81
CA VAL A 192 14.64 -1.15 17.11
C VAL A 192 15.52 -1.68 18.26
N PHE A 193 16.20 -2.81 18.08
CA PHE A 193 17.13 -3.33 19.09
C PHE A 193 18.29 -2.35 19.34
N ILE A 194 18.94 -1.87 18.28
CA ILE A 194 20.11 -0.97 18.39
C ILE A 194 19.73 0.39 18.99
N PHE A 195 18.62 0.98 18.55
CA PHE A 195 18.25 2.34 18.97
C PHE A 195 17.44 2.39 20.29
N LEU A 196 16.62 1.38 20.56
CA LEU A 196 15.69 1.38 21.70
C LEU A 196 16.02 0.32 22.76
N GLY A 197 16.98 -0.57 22.50
CA GLY A 197 17.39 -1.61 23.46
C GLY A 197 16.35 -2.70 23.71
N ILE A 198 15.27 -2.75 22.91
CA ILE A 198 14.18 -3.73 23.09
C ILE A 198 14.62 -5.07 22.50
N SER A 199 14.60 -6.14 23.31
CA SER A 199 15.03 -7.47 22.87
C SER A 199 14.20 -8.02 21.69
N TYR A 200 14.85 -8.80 20.81
CA TYR A 200 14.19 -9.45 19.68
C TYR A 200 13.03 -10.34 20.10
N GLY A 201 13.20 -11.12 21.17
CA GLY A 201 12.14 -12.00 21.69
C GLY A 201 10.90 -11.21 22.07
N ALA A 202 11.05 -10.10 22.82
CA ALA A 202 9.93 -9.23 23.18
C ALA A 202 9.26 -8.62 21.94
N GLN A 203 10.06 -8.12 20.99
CA GLN A 203 9.55 -7.55 19.74
C GLN A 203 8.72 -8.57 18.94
N ILE A 204 9.22 -9.79 18.75
CA ILE A 204 8.52 -10.84 17.98
C ILE A 204 7.16 -11.14 18.61
N TRP A 205 7.09 -11.29 19.94
CA TRP A 205 5.81 -11.54 20.62
C TRP A 205 4.83 -10.38 20.47
N VAL A 206 5.31 -9.14 20.65
CA VAL A 206 4.48 -7.94 20.45
C VAL A 206 3.94 -7.89 19.03
N TYR A 207 4.79 -8.09 18.02
CA TYR A 207 4.36 -8.06 16.62
C TYR A 207 3.44 -9.22 16.25
N ARG A 208 3.63 -10.42 16.80
CA ARG A 208 2.70 -11.55 16.62
C ARG A 208 1.32 -11.25 17.20
N VAL A 209 1.25 -10.66 18.38
CA VAL A 209 -0.03 -10.22 18.97
C VAL A 209 -0.64 -9.11 18.11
N ALA A 210 0.15 -8.10 17.74
CA ALA A 210 -0.31 -6.97 16.92
C ALA A 210 -0.81 -7.44 15.54
N PHE A 211 -0.19 -8.45 14.94
CA PHE A 211 -0.59 -9.01 13.65
C PHE A 211 -2.04 -9.50 13.66
N PHE A 212 -2.49 -10.12 14.75
CA PHE A 212 -3.86 -10.61 14.88
C PHE A 212 -4.83 -9.58 15.48
N VAL A 213 -4.38 -8.77 16.43
CA VAL A 213 -5.26 -7.88 17.21
C VAL A 213 -5.45 -6.51 16.55
N LEU A 214 -4.40 -5.96 15.94
CA LEU A 214 -4.42 -4.58 15.44
C LEU A 214 -5.35 -4.42 14.21
N PRO A 215 -5.38 -5.33 13.21
CA PRO A 215 -6.26 -5.18 12.08
C PRO A 215 -7.76 -5.16 12.45
N PRO A 216 -8.30 -6.09 13.27
CA PRO A 216 -9.70 -6.02 13.72
C PRO A 216 -10.00 -4.76 14.53
N LEU A 217 -9.08 -4.33 15.40
CA LEU A 217 -9.25 -3.11 16.19
C LEU A 217 -9.36 -1.88 15.28
N VAL A 218 -8.44 -1.73 14.33
CA VAL A 218 -8.42 -0.61 13.40
C VAL A 218 -9.62 -0.66 12.46
N LEU A 219 -10.07 -1.85 12.04
CA LEU A 219 -11.30 -2.02 11.27
C LEU A 219 -12.50 -1.38 11.98
N VAL A 220 -12.74 -1.76 13.24
CA VAL A 220 -13.87 -1.25 14.03
C VAL A 220 -13.73 0.27 14.22
N LEU A 221 -12.52 0.74 14.54
CA LEU A 221 -12.26 2.16 14.76
C LEU A 221 -12.49 2.98 13.47
N THR A 222 -11.92 2.57 12.34
CA THR A 222 -12.08 3.25 11.05
C THR A 222 -13.55 3.26 10.64
N HIS A 223 -14.27 2.15 10.80
CA HIS A 223 -15.69 2.10 10.49
C HIS A 223 -16.50 3.12 11.32
N ARG A 224 -16.25 3.19 12.64
CA ARG A 224 -16.88 4.17 13.54
C ARG A 224 -16.55 5.60 13.14
N ILE A 225 -15.27 5.90 12.87
CA ILE A 225 -14.83 7.23 12.42
C ILE A 225 -15.55 7.62 11.12
N CYS A 226 -15.69 6.72 10.14
CA CYS A 226 -16.41 7.02 8.91
C CYS A 226 -17.88 7.37 9.17
N LEU A 227 -18.57 6.62 10.03
CA LEU A 227 -19.97 6.91 10.40
C LEU A 227 -20.12 8.25 11.12
N GLU A 228 -19.23 8.57 12.06
CA GLU A 228 -19.23 9.86 12.76
C GLU A 228 -19.00 11.02 11.79
N LEU A 229 -18.06 10.88 10.85
CA LEU A 229 -17.81 11.90 9.83
C LEU A 229 -19.04 12.13 8.94
N GLN A 230 -19.79 11.07 8.59
CA GLN A 230 -21.05 11.19 7.87
C GLN A 230 -22.12 11.90 8.72
N GLY A 231 -22.21 11.57 10.01
CA GLY A 231 -23.15 12.19 10.96
C GLY A 231 -22.93 13.70 11.08
N VAL A 232 -21.68 14.11 11.27
CA VAL A 232 -21.28 15.53 11.35
C VAL A 232 -21.62 16.28 10.06
N GLU A 233 -21.42 15.66 8.89
CA GLU A 233 -21.75 16.29 7.61
C GLU A 233 -23.26 16.47 7.41
N LYS A 234 -24.07 15.46 7.77
CA LYS A 234 -25.53 15.56 7.75
C LYS A 234 -26.04 16.67 8.66
N LEU A 235 -25.47 16.81 9.86
CA LEU A 235 -25.82 17.87 10.81
C LEU A 235 -25.47 19.26 10.24
N LYS A 236 -24.26 19.43 9.70
CA LYS A 236 -23.83 20.68 9.07
C LYS A 236 -24.72 21.07 7.89
N ARG A 237 -25.14 20.08 7.09
CA ARG A 237 -26.06 20.31 5.96
C ARG A 237 -27.42 20.79 6.45
N ARG A 238 -28.02 20.12 7.44
CA ARG A 238 -29.31 20.52 8.04
C ARG A 238 -29.26 21.92 8.63
N ARG A 239 -28.17 22.26 9.32
CA ARG A 239 -27.97 23.61 9.88
C ARG A 239 -27.94 24.67 8.79
N ARG A 240 -27.23 24.44 7.68
CA ARG A 240 -27.21 25.36 6.53
C ARG A 240 -28.57 25.51 5.87
N GLU A 241 -29.33 24.42 5.76
CA GLU A 241 -30.69 24.45 5.21
C GLU A 241 -31.63 25.25 6.14
N ALA A 242 -31.48 25.15 7.46
CA ALA A 242 -32.23 25.96 8.42
C ALA A 242 -31.83 27.45 8.40
N GLU A 243 -30.53 27.75 8.27
CA GLU A 243 -29.99 29.12 8.18
C GLU A 243 -30.36 29.82 6.85
N ALA A 244 -30.62 29.06 5.78
CA ALA A 244 -30.98 29.61 4.47
C ALA A 244 -32.42 30.19 4.39
N GLY A 245 -33.28 29.91 5.40
CA GLY A 245 -34.68 30.34 5.43
C GLY A 245 -35.56 29.67 4.37
N PRO A 246 -36.90 29.65 4.54
CA PRO A 246 -37.80 29.23 3.47
C PRO A 246 -37.71 30.24 2.33
N ALA A 247 -37.42 29.75 1.12
CA ALA A 247 -37.46 30.53 -0.12
C ALA A 247 -38.89 30.90 -0.51
#